data_AF-A0A9D2RWT7-F1
#
_entry.id   AF-A0A9D2RWT7-F1
#
_cell.length_a   1.000
_cell.length_b   1.000
_cell.length_c   1.000
_cell.angle_alpha   90.00
_cell.angle_beta   90.00
_cell.angle_gamma   90.00
#
_symmetry.space_group_name_H-M   'P 1'
#
loop_
_entity.id
_entity.type
_entity.pdbx_description
1 polymer ?
#
loop_
_entity_poly.entity_id
_entity_poly.type
_entity_poly.pdbx_seq_one_letter_code
_entity_poly.pdbx_strand_id
1 'polypeptide(L)'
;IWNIRKKLFKGKDLQQITLAYGEKFDMLNLQFIQRSKRYFHMAPADVYALLIPMNYKLKKEEINAMVEASNQEEARQLFRKTYYGKKYEQLTVGNLEEFYNLILRTTLEKESSKNPYSVAMLYSYLYHKEHEVNRLTIAIECVRYGVAPEEAMHYIRNN
;
A
#
# COMPACT_ATOMS: atom_id res chain seq x y z
N ILE A 1 -3.50 -15.42 4.94
CA ILE A 1 -2.42 -15.10 5.91
C ILE A 1 -2.95 -14.39 7.15
N TRP A 2 -3.72 -13.29 7.04
CA TRP A 2 -4.21 -12.53 8.21
C TRP A 2 -4.92 -13.37 9.28
N ASN A 3 -5.89 -14.21 8.89
CA ASN A 3 -6.68 -15.00 9.83
C ASN A 3 -5.88 -16.13 10.52
N ILE A 4 -4.80 -16.59 9.89
CA ILE A 4 -3.96 -17.67 10.41
C ILE A 4 -2.69 -17.17 11.11
N ARG A 5 -2.38 -15.86 11.05
CA ARG A 5 -1.14 -15.30 11.59
C ARG A 5 -0.93 -15.62 13.07
N LYS A 6 -2.00 -15.58 13.88
CA LYS A 6 -1.97 -15.89 15.31
C LYS A 6 -1.68 -17.37 15.61
N LYS A 7 -1.93 -18.26 14.64
CA LYS A 7 -1.61 -19.68 14.74
C LYS A 7 -0.15 -19.94 14.33
N LEU A 8 0.32 -19.24 13.30
CA LEU A 8 1.64 -19.44 12.71
C LEU A 8 2.77 -18.73 13.47
N PHE A 9 2.48 -17.57 14.07
CA PHE A 9 3.50 -16.70 14.68
C PHE A 9 3.11 -16.35 16.11
N LYS A 10 4.14 -16.14 16.96
CA LYS A 10 3.99 -15.76 18.36
C LYS A 10 4.97 -14.64 18.71
N GLY A 11 4.75 -13.98 19.84
CA GLY A 11 5.66 -12.96 20.37
C GLY A 11 5.92 -11.82 19.38
N LYS A 12 7.21 -11.52 19.15
CA LYS A 12 7.65 -10.43 18.29
C LYS A 12 7.29 -10.66 16.82
N ASP A 13 7.47 -11.86 16.27
CA ASP A 13 7.14 -12.15 14.87
C ASP A 13 5.67 -11.87 14.56
N LEU A 14 4.77 -12.23 15.48
CA LEU A 14 3.34 -11.95 15.34
C LEU A 14 3.05 -10.44 15.28
N GLN A 15 3.74 -9.64 16.11
CA GLN A 15 3.58 -8.19 16.13
C GLN A 15 4.07 -7.58 14.82
N GLN A 16 5.25 -7.98 14.35
CA GLN A 16 5.84 -7.47 13.11
C GLN A 16 5.00 -7.81 11.88
N ILE A 17 4.55 -9.06 11.76
CA ILE A 17 3.67 -9.48 10.66
C ILE A 17 2.32 -8.77 10.74
N THR A 18 1.76 -8.60 11.95
CA THR A 18 0.50 -7.87 12.10
C THR A 18 0.65 -6.41 11.68
N LEU A 19 1.78 -5.77 12.01
CA LEU A 19 2.07 -4.39 11.59
C LEU A 19 2.23 -4.32 10.06
N ALA A 20 3.14 -5.10 9.49
CA ALA A 20 3.48 -5.02 8.07
C ALA A 20 2.29 -5.37 7.16
N TYR A 21 1.58 -6.46 7.45
CA TYR A 21 0.39 -6.82 6.66
C TYR A 21 -0.79 -5.91 6.96
N GLY A 22 -0.95 -5.44 8.20
CA GLY A 22 -2.03 -4.55 8.58
C GLY A 22 -1.94 -3.21 7.86
N GLU A 23 -0.74 -2.58 7.88
CA GLU A 23 -0.49 -1.34 7.13
C GLU A 23 -0.63 -1.56 5.61
N LYS A 24 -0.16 -2.70 5.09
CA LYS A 24 -0.31 -3.04 3.67
C LYS A 24 -1.79 -3.13 3.25
N PHE A 25 -2.63 -3.85 4.00
CA PHE A 25 -4.04 -4.02 3.63
C PHE A 25 -4.82 -2.71 3.71
N ASP A 26 -4.58 -1.90 4.75
CA ASP A 26 -5.24 -0.60 4.87
C ASP A 26 -4.85 0.33 3.71
N MET A 27 -3.57 0.36 3.33
CA MET A 27 -3.11 1.16 2.18
C MET A 27 -3.70 0.69 0.85
N LEU A 28 -3.75 -0.63 0.62
CA LEU A 28 -4.39 -1.19 -0.58
C LEU A 28 -5.87 -0.81 -0.65
N ASN A 29 -6.59 -0.89 0.48
CA ASN A 29 -7.97 -0.46 0.55
C ASN A 29 -8.12 1.04 0.23
N LEU A 30 -7.22 1.91 0.74
CA LEU A 30 -7.23 3.35 0.39
C LEU A 30 -7.01 3.58 -1.12
N GLN A 31 -6.07 2.84 -1.72
CA GLN A 31 -5.83 2.92 -3.17
C GLN A 31 -7.02 2.44 -3.98
N PHE A 32 -7.65 1.34 -3.57
CA PHE A 32 -8.85 0.82 -4.25
C PHE A 32 -10.01 1.80 -4.17
N ILE A 33 -10.28 2.38 -3.00
CA ILE A 33 -11.33 3.40 -2.83
C ILE A 33 -11.03 4.60 -3.75
N GLN A 34 -9.79 5.10 -3.71
CA GLN A 34 -9.39 6.23 -4.55
C GLN A 34 -9.55 5.91 -6.05
N ARG A 35 -8.99 4.80 -6.53
CA ARG A 35 -8.99 4.46 -7.96
C ARG A 35 -10.40 4.24 -8.46
N SER A 36 -11.20 3.50 -7.69
CA SER A 36 -12.60 3.19 -8.02
C SER A 36 -13.43 4.46 -8.18
N LYS A 37 -13.22 5.46 -7.32
CA LYS A 37 -13.97 6.72 -7.37
C LYS A 37 -13.41 7.72 -8.38
N ARG A 38 -12.09 7.84 -8.50
CA ARG A 38 -11.44 8.85 -9.35
C ARG A 38 -11.44 8.47 -10.82
N TYR A 39 -11.18 7.21 -11.14
CA TYR A 39 -10.98 6.77 -12.52
C TYR A 39 -12.19 6.00 -13.06
N PHE A 40 -12.85 5.21 -12.22
CA PHE A 40 -13.89 4.26 -12.66
C PHE A 40 -15.32 4.66 -12.29
N HIS A 41 -15.52 5.68 -11.45
CA HIS A 41 -16.84 6.19 -11.03
C HIS A 41 -17.79 5.08 -10.55
N MET A 42 -17.25 4.08 -9.85
CA MET A 42 -18.00 2.90 -9.43
C MET A 42 -19.06 3.22 -8.37
N ALA A 43 -20.14 2.44 -8.36
CA ALA A 43 -21.15 2.53 -7.31
C ALA A 43 -20.58 2.03 -5.97
N PRO A 44 -21.02 2.57 -4.82
CA PRO A 44 -20.53 2.17 -3.50
C PRO A 44 -20.53 0.66 -3.25
N ALA A 45 -21.57 -0.05 -3.70
CA ALA A 45 -21.69 -1.51 -3.56
C ALA A 45 -20.54 -2.27 -4.25
N ASP A 46 -20.15 -1.85 -5.45
CA ASP A 46 -19.05 -2.47 -6.20
C ASP A 46 -17.71 -2.16 -5.55
N VAL A 47 -17.54 -0.94 -5.02
CA VAL A 47 -16.33 -0.58 -4.27
C VAL A 47 -16.19 -1.47 -3.05
N TYR A 48 -17.25 -1.66 -2.25
CA TYR A 48 -17.22 -2.54 -1.08
C TYR A 48 -16.84 -3.98 -1.44
N ALA A 49 -17.29 -4.50 -2.59
CA ALA A 49 -16.95 -5.85 -3.05
C ALA A 49 -15.46 -6.01 -3.40
N LEU A 50 -14.78 -4.92 -3.80
CA LEU A 50 -13.34 -4.93 -4.13
C LEU A 50 -12.44 -4.78 -2.89
N LEU A 51 -12.97 -4.30 -1.75
CA LEU A 51 -12.15 -4.08 -0.57
C LEU A 51 -11.74 -5.39 0.10
N ILE A 52 -10.51 -5.41 0.61
CA ILE A 52 -10.02 -6.48 1.45
C ILE A 52 -10.84 -6.44 2.74
N PRO A 53 -11.50 -7.54 3.16
CA PRO A 53 -12.45 -7.56 4.27
C PRO A 53 -11.76 -7.59 5.64
N MET A 54 -10.72 -6.77 5.82
CA MET A 54 -9.91 -6.68 7.03
C MET A 54 -9.55 -5.22 7.28
N ASN A 55 -9.52 -4.85 8.56
CA ASN A 55 -9.19 -3.50 9.02
C ASN A 55 -8.08 -3.57 10.07
N TYR A 56 -7.11 -2.67 10.01
CA TYR A 56 -6.04 -2.58 11.01
C TYR A 56 -6.06 -1.26 11.80
N LYS A 57 -5.76 -0.14 11.17
CA LYS A 57 -5.80 1.22 11.72
C LYS A 57 -6.94 2.05 11.14
N LEU A 58 -7.41 1.74 9.93
CA LEU A 58 -8.61 2.33 9.35
C LEU A 58 -9.86 1.77 10.02
N LYS A 59 -10.74 2.65 10.48
CA LYS A 59 -12.03 2.26 11.02
C LYS A 59 -13.02 1.98 9.90
N LYS A 60 -14.00 1.11 10.17
CA LYS A 60 -15.07 0.83 9.21
C LYS A 60 -15.89 2.08 8.89
N GLU A 61 -16.15 2.93 9.88
CA GLU A 61 -16.88 4.18 9.63
C GLU A 61 -16.11 5.11 8.68
N GLU A 62 -14.78 5.17 8.80
CA GLU A 62 -13.93 5.97 7.92
C GLU A 62 -13.95 5.44 6.48
N ILE A 63 -13.90 4.11 6.32
CA ILE A 63 -13.99 3.46 5.00
C ILE A 63 -15.34 3.74 4.36
N ASN A 64 -16.44 3.53 5.10
CA ASN A 64 -17.78 3.74 4.58
C ASN A 64 -17.97 5.20 4.16
N ALA A 65 -17.56 6.15 5.01
CA ALA A 65 -17.62 7.57 4.69
C ALA A 65 -16.81 7.90 3.42
N MET A 66 -15.60 7.35 3.26
CA MET A 66 -14.79 7.57 2.06
C MET A 66 -15.40 6.95 0.80
N VAL A 67 -16.03 5.78 0.91
CA VAL A 67 -16.71 5.11 -0.21
C VAL A 67 -17.97 5.88 -0.62
N GLU A 68 -18.74 6.39 0.34
CA GLU A 68 -20.01 7.10 0.11
C GLU A 68 -19.84 8.59 -0.21
N ALA A 69 -18.66 9.18 0.02
CA ALA A 69 -18.41 10.60 -0.27
C ALA A 69 -18.83 10.99 -1.70
N SER A 70 -19.60 12.05 -1.87
CA SER A 70 -20.09 12.42 -3.20
C SER A 70 -19.00 13.11 -4.03
N ASN A 71 -18.10 13.82 -3.35
CA ASN A 71 -17.14 14.71 -3.99
C ASN A 71 -15.68 14.32 -3.66
N GLN A 72 -14.75 14.61 -4.58
CA GLN A 72 -13.32 14.36 -4.32
C GLN A 72 -12.77 15.19 -3.17
N GLU A 73 -13.26 16.42 -2.98
CA GLU A 73 -12.82 17.27 -1.86
C GLU A 73 -13.26 16.70 -0.52
N GLU A 74 -14.49 16.20 -0.44
CA GLU A 74 -15.01 15.52 0.74
C GLU A 74 -14.19 14.26 1.06
N ALA A 75 -13.89 13.45 0.04
CA ALA A 75 -13.03 12.27 0.19
C ALA A 75 -11.62 12.65 0.69
N ARG A 76 -11.03 13.75 0.21
CA ARG A 76 -9.73 14.26 0.69
C ARG A 76 -9.79 14.71 2.14
N GLN A 77 -10.86 15.39 2.56
CA GLN A 77 -11.04 15.81 3.95
C GLN A 77 -11.23 14.62 4.88
N LEU A 78 -12.02 13.62 4.47
CA LEU A 78 -12.21 12.37 5.21
C LEU A 78 -10.88 11.61 5.34
N PHE A 79 -10.13 11.50 4.25
CA PHE A 79 -8.81 10.90 4.24
C PHE A 79 -7.86 11.55 5.26
N ARG A 80 -7.81 12.89 5.31
CA ARG A 80 -6.98 13.63 6.29
C ARG A 80 -7.36 13.34 7.75
N LYS A 81 -8.60 12.95 8.03
CA LYS A 81 -9.05 12.62 9.39
C LYS A 81 -8.59 11.22 9.85
N THR A 82 -8.29 10.33 8.90
CA THR A 82 -7.84 8.95 9.18
C THR A 82 -6.48 8.91 9.87
N TYR A 83 -6.13 7.76 10.45
CA TYR A 83 -4.81 7.52 11.03
C TYR A 83 -3.67 7.87 10.06
N TYR A 84 -3.79 7.48 8.79
CA TYR A 84 -2.75 7.66 7.79
C TYR A 84 -2.64 9.11 7.30
N GLY A 85 -3.77 9.78 7.10
CA GLY A 85 -3.79 11.21 6.77
C GLY A 85 -3.20 12.09 7.87
N LYS A 86 -3.34 11.69 9.14
CA LYS A 86 -2.72 12.38 10.29
C LYS A 86 -1.24 12.06 10.46
N LYS A 87 -0.85 10.81 10.20
CA LYS A 87 0.54 10.34 10.37
C LYS A 87 1.47 10.90 9.29
N TYR A 88 0.94 11.16 8.09
CA TYR A 88 1.73 11.57 6.93
C TYR A 88 1.13 12.84 6.31
N GLU A 89 1.60 14.01 6.71
CA GLU A 89 1.09 15.30 6.19
C GLU A 89 1.31 15.50 4.68
N GLN A 90 2.37 14.87 4.15
CA GLN A 90 2.70 14.88 2.73
C GLN A 90 1.85 13.90 1.90
N LEU A 91 1.06 13.04 2.57
CA LEU A 91 0.20 12.06 1.92
C LEU A 91 -1.00 12.77 1.31
N THR A 92 -1.03 12.78 0.00
CA THR A 92 -2.15 13.29 -0.79
C THR A 92 -2.78 12.15 -1.56
N VAL A 93 -4.04 12.32 -1.94
CA VAL A 93 -4.71 11.38 -2.84
C VAL A 93 -3.92 11.26 -4.17
N GLY A 94 -3.18 12.28 -4.60
CA GLY A 94 -2.37 12.22 -5.83
C GLY A 94 -1.17 11.27 -5.76
N ASN A 95 -0.53 11.14 -4.60
CA ASN A 95 0.73 10.41 -4.43
C ASN A 95 0.57 9.10 -3.63
N LEU A 96 -0.66 8.63 -3.43
CA LEU A 96 -0.96 7.48 -2.58
C LEU A 96 -0.25 6.19 -3.04
N GLU A 97 -0.01 6.04 -4.34
CA GLU A 97 0.71 4.88 -4.90
C GLU A 97 2.21 4.92 -4.61
N GLU A 98 2.85 6.05 -4.89
CA GLU A 98 4.27 6.26 -4.57
C GLU A 98 4.51 6.16 -3.06
N PHE A 99 3.60 6.74 -2.28
CA PHE A 99 3.71 6.77 -0.83
C PHE A 99 3.45 5.40 -0.20
N TYR A 100 2.60 4.56 -0.80
CA TYR A 100 2.45 3.17 -0.39
C TYR A 100 3.76 2.39 -0.52
N ASN A 101 4.43 2.48 -1.68
CA ASN A 101 5.71 1.82 -1.90
C ASN A 101 6.76 2.33 -0.89
N LEU A 102 6.79 3.64 -0.62
CA LEU A 102 7.68 4.24 0.37
C LEU A 102 7.40 3.76 1.79
N ILE A 103 6.14 3.78 2.25
CA ILE A 103 5.76 3.30 3.59
C ILE A 103 6.12 1.83 3.73
N LEU A 104 5.72 1.00 2.76
CA LEU A 104 5.91 -0.43 2.85
C LEU A 104 7.41 -0.77 2.88
N ARG A 105 8.20 -0.16 2.01
CA ARG A 105 9.65 -0.30 1.99
C ARG A 105 10.29 0.12 3.32
N THR A 106 9.98 1.32 3.80
CA THR A 106 10.56 1.85 5.06
C THR A 106 10.16 1.03 6.28
N THR A 107 8.91 0.56 6.35
CA THR A 107 8.45 -0.34 7.43
C THR A 107 9.23 -1.66 7.36
N LEU A 108 9.39 -2.25 6.17
CA LEU A 108 10.09 -3.54 6.01
C LEU A 108 11.59 -3.44 6.32
N GLU A 109 12.27 -2.43 5.79
CA GLU A 109 13.70 -2.19 6.05
C GLU A 109 13.97 -1.96 7.54
N LYS A 110 13.09 -1.19 8.21
CA LYS A 110 13.21 -0.91 9.65
C LYS A 110 13.00 -2.17 10.48
N GLU A 111 11.99 -2.97 10.16
CA GLU A 111 11.69 -4.20 10.89
C GLU A 111 12.75 -5.30 10.65
N SER A 112 13.28 -5.39 9.43
CA SER A 112 14.35 -6.34 9.10
C SER A 112 15.68 -5.95 9.75
N SER A 113 16.03 -4.66 9.78
CA SER A 113 17.25 -4.16 10.44
C SER A 113 17.23 -4.38 11.95
N LYS A 114 16.08 -4.15 12.59
CA LYS A 114 15.94 -4.33 14.04
C LYS A 114 15.92 -5.79 14.49
N ASN A 115 15.47 -6.71 13.65
CA ASN A 115 15.29 -8.11 14.02
C ASN A 115 15.80 -9.06 12.91
N PRO A 116 17.13 -9.27 12.80
CA PRO A 116 17.74 -10.04 11.71
C PRO A 116 17.28 -11.51 11.61
N TYR A 117 16.93 -12.13 12.74
CA TYR A 117 16.48 -13.54 12.82
C TYR A 117 14.95 -13.70 12.85
N SER A 118 14.20 -12.68 12.41
CA SER A 118 12.73 -12.70 12.38
C SER A 118 12.17 -12.99 11.00
N VAL A 119 10.89 -13.33 10.95
CA VAL A 119 10.16 -13.52 9.67
C VAL A 119 10.09 -12.23 8.85
N ALA A 120 10.27 -11.06 9.48
CA ALA A 120 10.34 -9.78 8.78
C ALA A 120 11.51 -9.73 7.78
N MET A 121 12.61 -10.45 8.04
CA MET A 121 13.75 -10.53 7.12
C MET A 121 13.36 -11.26 5.82
N LEU A 122 12.69 -12.41 5.94
CA LEU A 122 12.20 -13.17 4.78
C LEU A 122 11.18 -12.35 3.99
N TYR A 123 10.27 -11.66 4.68
CA TYR A 123 9.26 -10.84 4.02
C TYR A 123 9.89 -9.63 3.30
N SER A 124 10.87 -8.97 3.93
CA SER A 124 11.66 -7.91 3.31
C SER A 124 12.40 -8.42 2.07
N TYR A 125 13.05 -9.60 2.14
CA TYR A 125 13.73 -10.19 1.00
C TYR A 125 12.78 -10.44 -0.19
N LEU A 126 11.62 -11.07 0.06
CA LEU A 126 10.64 -11.34 -0.99
C LEU A 126 10.12 -10.06 -1.63
N TYR A 127 9.86 -9.03 -0.83
CA TYR A 127 9.46 -7.71 -1.32
C TYR A 127 10.53 -7.10 -2.25
N HIS A 128 11.79 -7.10 -1.83
CA HIS A 128 12.88 -6.56 -2.66
C HIS A 128 13.04 -7.35 -3.97
N LYS A 129 12.85 -8.67 -3.93
CA LYS A 129 12.90 -9.51 -5.13
C LYS A 129 11.76 -9.24 -6.09
N GLU A 130 10.55 -9.02 -5.59
CA GLU A 130 9.39 -8.63 -6.40
C GLU A 130 9.64 -7.30 -7.11
N HIS A 131 10.12 -6.28 -6.39
CA HIS A 131 10.46 -4.98 -6.98
C HIS A 131 11.68 -5.03 -7.92
N GLU A 132 12.64 -5.91 -7.68
CA GLU A 132 13.75 -6.16 -8.62
C GLU A 132 13.24 -6.73 -9.95
N VAL A 133 12.38 -7.74 -9.91
CA VAL A 133 11.76 -8.31 -11.12
C VAL A 133 10.90 -7.29 -11.85
N ASN A 134 10.14 -6.46 -11.13
CA ASN A 134 9.35 -5.38 -11.74
C ASN A 134 10.24 -4.36 -12.45
N ARG A 135 11.33 -3.92 -11.83
CA ARG A 135 12.29 -2.98 -12.44
C ARG A 135 12.96 -3.55 -13.69
N LEU A 136 13.32 -4.84 -13.67
CA LEU A 136 13.85 -5.54 -14.85
C LEU A 136 12.80 -5.60 -15.97
N THR A 137 11.55 -5.90 -15.63
CA THR A 137 10.45 -5.92 -16.61
C THR A 137 10.24 -4.55 -17.25
N ILE A 138 10.22 -3.48 -16.44
CA ILE A 138 10.13 -2.10 -16.92
C ILE A 138 11.30 -1.77 -17.84
N ALA A 139 12.53 -2.13 -17.46
CA ALA A 139 13.71 -1.88 -18.29
C ALA A 139 13.61 -2.58 -19.66
N ILE A 140 13.16 -3.84 -19.68
CA ILE A 140 12.96 -4.61 -20.92
C ILE A 140 11.87 -3.96 -21.79
N GLU A 141 10.74 -3.55 -21.20
CA GLU A 141 9.66 -2.88 -21.94
C GLU A 141 10.08 -1.50 -22.46
N CYS A 142 10.87 -0.72 -21.70
CA CYS A 142 11.44 0.53 -22.19
C CYS A 142 12.32 0.33 -23.42
N VAL A 143 13.17 -0.70 -23.43
CA VAL A 143 13.98 -1.07 -24.61
C VAL A 143 13.07 -1.51 -25.76
N ARG A 144 12.05 -2.33 -25.48
CA ARG A 144 11.10 -2.84 -26.47
C ARG A 144 10.33 -1.72 -27.20
N TYR A 145 9.92 -0.68 -26.48
CA TYR A 145 9.19 0.45 -27.05
C TYR A 145 10.09 1.61 -27.50
N GLY A 146 11.42 1.49 -27.36
CA GLY A 146 12.36 2.53 -27.79
C GLY A 146 12.30 3.81 -26.95
N VAL A 147 11.96 3.70 -25.67
CA VAL A 147 11.88 4.83 -24.73
C VAL A 147 13.28 5.43 -24.53
N ALA A 148 13.38 6.77 -24.45
CA ALA A 148 14.64 7.45 -24.24
C ALA A 148 15.30 7.00 -22.92
N PRO A 149 16.64 6.82 -22.87
CA PRO A 149 17.32 6.31 -21.67
C PRO A 149 17.06 7.13 -20.39
N GLU A 150 16.94 8.44 -20.51
CA GLU A 150 16.66 9.33 -19.37
C GLU A 150 15.27 9.06 -18.76
N GLU A 151 14.27 8.87 -19.62
CA GLU A 151 12.90 8.57 -19.21
C GLU A 151 12.77 7.14 -18.67
N ALA A 152 13.45 6.18 -19.29
CA ALA A 152 13.53 4.81 -18.81
C ALA A 152 14.13 4.73 -17.39
N MET A 153 15.19 5.50 -17.12
CA MET A 153 15.80 5.56 -15.79
C MET A 153 14.88 6.17 -14.75
N HIS A 154 14.00 7.11 -15.13
CA HIS A 154 12.98 7.64 -14.23
C HIS A 154 11.94 6.57 -13.86
N TYR A 155 11.44 5.80 -14.84
CA TYR A 155 10.48 4.71 -14.57
C TYR A 155 11.07 3.60 -13.69
N ILE A 156 12.35 3.26 -13.88
CA ILE A 156 13.04 2.24 -13.07
C ILE A 156 13.27 2.70 -11.62
N ARG A 157 13.46 4.01 -11.39
CA ARG A 157 13.73 4.56 -10.06
C ARG A 157 12.48 4.76 -9.20
N ASN A 158 11.33 5.00 -9.84
CA ASN A 158 10.07 5.28 -9.14
C ASN A 158 9.29 4.00 -8.77
N ASN A 159 9.80 2.82 -9.14
CA ASN A 159 9.25 1.52 -8.76
C ASN A 159 10.10 0.86 -7.65
#